data_AF-A0A812MJJ6-F1
#
_entry.id   AF-A0A812MJJ6-F1
#
_cell.length_a   1.000
_cell.length_b   1.000
_cell.length_c   1.000
_cell.angle_alpha   90.00
_cell.angle_beta   90.00
_cell.angle_gamma   90.00
#
_symmetry.space_group_name_H-M   'P 1'
#
loop_
_entity.id
_entity.type
_entity.pdbx_description
1 polymer ?
#
loop_
_entity_poly.entity_id
_entity_poly.type
_entity_poly.pdbx_seq_one_letter_code
_entity_poly.pdbx_strand_id
1 'polypeptide(L)'
;MLFFQTASLQTGQMRLGERKSLDLRKAGSAVSDEEKVSILSKARAGQPPHLIVDLHIDDATEIGMWMKALQSVLQGMEATQDENQGGDRLSPAGSQKQPTSTLPSARSQASSEVEEECVLLRAKSQKLQQRIAGLEAISGRREKQMKKLLKRLDGAMQMLDALQDMCGQQRKVISAQQIAILALKDEGAIDEAEEGDNDDEADEAEEEEDDEEEEDAEVPQGGARPFDPEAPGSEQQIMALLKQADEMERALRQIEAMESAGILNENFMQADQEADQGESVEEILNRFNTLEKEKAKFEEMVRQAQQGRSAH
;
A
#
# COMPACT_ATOMS: atom_id res chain seq x y z
N MET A 1 13.34 -30.11 -11.34
CA MET A 1 14.53 -29.38 -11.80
C MET A 1 14.11 -27.96 -12.16
N LEU A 2 14.54 -26.96 -11.40
CA LEU A 2 14.21 -25.55 -11.57
C LEU A 2 15.43 -24.84 -12.14
N PHE A 3 15.27 -24.05 -13.21
CA PHE A 3 16.40 -23.32 -13.78
C PHE A 3 16.39 -21.90 -13.23
N PHE A 4 17.54 -21.43 -12.77
CA PHE A 4 17.70 -20.07 -12.30
C PHE A 4 18.88 -19.40 -13.00
N GLN A 5 18.77 -18.10 -13.18
CA GLN A 5 19.79 -17.24 -13.74
C GLN A 5 19.86 -16.02 -12.84
N THR A 6 21.01 -15.79 -12.23
CA THR A 6 21.20 -14.61 -11.38
C THR A 6 21.38 -13.38 -12.26
N ALA A 7 20.81 -12.26 -11.86
CA ALA A 7 21.08 -10.97 -12.47
C ALA A 7 21.57 -10.03 -11.37
N SER A 8 22.68 -9.33 -11.59
CA SER A 8 23.13 -8.26 -10.70
C SER A 8 23.04 -6.92 -11.40
N LEU A 9 22.54 -5.91 -10.70
CA LEU A 9 22.49 -4.54 -11.17
C LEU A 9 23.55 -3.74 -10.42
N GLN A 10 24.67 -3.46 -11.07
CA GLN A 10 25.73 -2.60 -10.51
C GLN A 10 25.84 -1.35 -11.37
N THR A 11 25.75 -0.17 -10.75
CA THR A 11 25.90 1.14 -11.43
C THR A 11 24.97 1.33 -12.64
N GLY A 12 23.74 0.81 -12.57
CA GLY A 12 22.75 0.90 -13.66
C GLY A 12 23.00 -0.05 -14.85
N GLN A 13 24.03 -0.90 -14.78
CA GLN A 13 24.32 -1.90 -15.80
C GLN A 13 23.93 -3.31 -15.27
N MET A 14 23.02 -3.97 -15.97
CA MET A 14 22.56 -5.31 -15.62
C MET A 14 23.52 -6.36 -16.17
N ARG A 15 24.09 -7.19 -15.30
CA ARG A 15 24.89 -8.36 -15.67
C ARG A 15 24.11 -9.63 -15.38
N LEU A 16 23.90 -10.44 -16.42
CA LEU A 16 23.28 -11.76 -16.31
C LEU A 16 24.37 -12.79 -16.04
N GLY A 17 24.21 -13.58 -14.98
CA GLY A 17 25.04 -14.73 -14.66
C GLY A 17 24.72 -15.95 -15.53
N GLU A 18 25.45 -17.03 -15.29
CA GLU A 18 25.22 -18.31 -15.96
C GLU A 18 23.89 -18.93 -15.52
N ARG A 19 23.21 -19.59 -16.46
CA ARG A 19 21.97 -20.33 -16.18
C ARG A 19 22.33 -21.66 -15.54
N LYS A 20 21.88 -21.89 -14.31
CA LYS A 20 22.12 -23.12 -13.56
C LYS A 20 20.80 -23.84 -13.28
N SER A 21 20.82 -25.16 -13.23
CA SER A 21 19.65 -25.98 -12.85
C SER A 21 19.77 -26.36 -11.38
N LEU A 22 18.64 -26.40 -10.67
CA LEU A 22 18.52 -26.81 -9.27
C LEU A 22 17.59 -28.03 -9.19
N ASP A 23 17.98 -29.08 -8.48
CA ASP A 23 17.03 -30.12 -8.10
C ASP A 23 16.36 -29.76 -6.77
N LEU A 24 15.07 -29.43 -6.82
CA LEU A 24 14.29 -29.01 -5.65
C LEU A 24 14.19 -30.09 -4.58
N ARG A 25 14.45 -31.35 -4.91
CA ARG A 25 14.50 -32.44 -3.91
C ARG A 25 15.65 -32.28 -2.91
N LYS A 26 16.68 -31.50 -3.27
CA LYS A 26 17.83 -31.19 -2.41
C LYS A 26 17.71 -29.83 -1.71
N ALA A 27 16.76 -28.99 -2.11
CA ALA A 27 16.52 -27.71 -1.48
C ALA A 27 15.62 -27.92 -0.25
N GLY A 28 16.10 -27.56 0.94
CA GLY A 28 15.31 -27.58 2.16
C GLY A 28 14.06 -26.67 2.06
N SER A 29 13.11 -26.86 2.97
CA SER A 29 11.95 -25.98 3.08
C SER A 29 12.37 -24.64 3.71
N ALA A 30 12.12 -23.53 3.02
CA ALA A 30 12.32 -22.18 3.58
C ALA A 30 10.95 -21.56 3.89
N VAL A 31 10.79 -21.01 5.09
CA VAL A 31 9.61 -20.23 5.46
C VAL A 31 9.72 -18.88 4.74
N SER A 32 8.68 -18.52 3.98
CA SER A 32 8.62 -17.24 3.28
C SER A 32 8.37 -16.15 4.30
N ASP A 33 9.32 -15.23 4.46
CA ASP A 33 9.08 -13.94 5.08
C ASP A 33 8.55 -12.99 4.00
N GLU A 34 7.27 -12.66 4.06
CA GLU A 34 6.56 -11.90 3.01
C GLU A 34 7.11 -10.48 2.82
N GLU A 35 7.80 -9.92 3.83
CA GLU A 35 8.41 -8.59 3.73
C GLU A 35 9.70 -8.58 2.90
N LYS A 36 10.49 -9.66 2.95
CA LYS A 36 11.84 -9.70 2.35
C LYS A 36 11.88 -10.28 0.94
N VAL A 37 10.84 -11.01 0.52
CA VAL A 37 10.86 -11.82 -0.70
C VAL A 37 9.62 -11.56 -1.54
N SER A 38 9.79 -10.87 -2.67
CA SER A 38 8.71 -10.60 -3.62
C SER A 38 8.82 -11.50 -4.86
N ILE A 39 7.78 -12.28 -5.18
CA ILE A 39 7.75 -13.09 -6.39
C ILE A 39 7.33 -12.21 -7.57
N LEU A 40 8.27 -11.86 -8.44
CA LEU A 40 8.01 -11.02 -9.61
C LEU A 40 7.34 -11.79 -10.75
N SER A 41 7.66 -13.07 -10.92
CA SER A 41 6.97 -13.91 -11.90
C SER A 41 7.08 -15.40 -11.59
N LYS A 42 6.03 -16.12 -11.97
CA LYS A 42 5.97 -17.58 -11.98
C LYS A 42 5.69 -18.04 -13.40
N ALA A 43 6.37 -19.09 -13.85
CA ALA A 43 6.12 -19.68 -15.15
C ALA A 43 4.64 -20.05 -15.33
N ARG A 44 4.05 -19.62 -16.45
CA ARG A 44 2.70 -20.03 -16.87
C ARG A 44 2.72 -21.47 -17.40
N ALA A 45 1.57 -22.13 -17.37
CA ALA A 45 1.44 -23.49 -17.92
C ALA A 45 1.94 -23.52 -19.38
N GLY A 46 2.86 -24.44 -19.68
CA GLY A 46 3.49 -24.59 -21.01
C GLY A 46 4.79 -23.81 -21.22
N GLN A 47 5.25 -23.01 -20.25
CA GLN A 47 6.57 -22.38 -20.26
C GLN A 47 7.58 -23.18 -19.43
N PRO A 48 8.90 -23.08 -19.74
CA PRO A 48 9.92 -23.68 -18.90
C PRO A 48 9.82 -23.12 -17.48
N PRO A 49 9.94 -23.98 -16.44
CA PRO A 49 9.80 -23.55 -15.06
C PRO A 49 10.88 -22.51 -14.73
N HIS A 50 10.42 -21.29 -14.50
CA HIS A 50 11.20 -20.16 -14.03
C HIS A 50 10.43 -19.49 -12.91
N LEU A 51 11.18 -19.06 -11.90
CA LEU A 51 10.70 -18.28 -10.78
C LEU A 51 11.61 -17.06 -10.71
N ILE A 52 11.04 -15.87 -10.87
CA ILE A 52 11.76 -14.62 -10.67
C ILE A 52 11.37 -14.10 -9.30
N VAL A 53 12.37 -13.94 -8.45
CA VAL A 53 12.22 -13.47 -7.08
C VAL A 53 13.06 -12.21 -6.92
N ASP A 54 12.47 -11.18 -6.34
CA ASP A 54 13.15 -10.00 -5.84
C ASP A 54 13.40 -10.19 -4.34
N LEU A 55 14.64 -9.96 -3.93
CA LEU A 55 15.07 -10.11 -2.55
C LEU A 55 15.42 -8.72 -2.02
N HIS A 56 14.58 -8.21 -1.12
CA HIS A 56 14.85 -6.96 -0.41
C HIS A 56 15.71 -7.31 0.81
N ILE A 57 17.01 -7.03 0.70
CA ILE A 57 17.98 -7.30 1.76
C ILE A 57 18.60 -5.96 2.17
N ASP A 58 18.22 -5.48 3.36
CA ASP A 58 18.64 -4.18 3.85
C ASP A 58 20.04 -4.20 4.49
N ASP A 59 20.54 -5.39 4.85
CA ASP A 59 21.84 -5.56 5.49
C ASP A 59 22.87 -6.21 4.57
N ALA A 60 24.03 -5.57 4.44
CA ALA A 60 25.18 -6.09 3.70
C ALA A 60 25.67 -7.44 4.26
N THR A 61 25.49 -7.71 5.56
CA THR A 61 25.85 -9.01 6.14
C THR A 61 24.90 -10.12 5.69
N GLU A 62 23.59 -9.83 5.63
CA GLU A 62 22.58 -10.74 5.09
C GLU A 62 22.82 -11.04 3.60
N ILE A 63 23.20 -10.04 2.80
CA ILE A 63 23.59 -10.24 1.39
C ILE A 63 24.75 -11.24 1.30
N GLY A 64 25.76 -11.08 2.16
CA GLY A 64 26.91 -11.98 2.24
C GLY A 64 26.52 -13.42 2.63
N MET A 65 25.59 -13.59 3.57
CA MET A 65 25.08 -14.90 3.97
C MET A 65 24.29 -15.58 2.85
N TRP A 66 23.38 -14.85 2.20
CA TRP A 66 22.60 -15.34 1.07
C TRP A 66 23.47 -15.74 -0.12
N MET A 67 24.46 -14.90 -0.46
CA MET A 67 25.43 -15.21 -1.52
C MET A 67 26.23 -16.47 -1.20
N LYS A 68 26.71 -16.63 0.04
CA LYS A 68 27.43 -17.84 0.48
C LYS A 68 26.54 -19.08 0.46
N ALA A 69 25.28 -18.97 0.90
CA ALA A 69 24.32 -20.06 0.87
C ALA A 69 24.02 -20.50 -0.57
N LEU A 70 23.73 -19.55 -1.46
CA LEU A 70 23.53 -19.83 -2.90
C LEU A 70 24.77 -20.44 -3.54
N GLN A 71 25.96 -19.93 -3.22
CA GLN A 71 27.22 -20.46 -3.72
C GLN A 71 27.49 -21.89 -3.22
N SER A 72 27.17 -22.19 -1.95
CA SER A 72 27.28 -23.54 -1.39
C SER A 72 26.31 -24.52 -2.05
N VAL A 73 25.08 -24.09 -2.32
CA VAL A 73 24.09 -24.90 -3.06
C VAL A 73 24.58 -25.16 -4.48
N LEU A 74 25.20 -24.17 -5.12
CA LEU A 74 25.77 -24.29 -6.45
C LEU A 74 26.99 -25.22 -6.52
N GLN A 75 27.90 -25.12 -5.55
CA GLN A 75 29.09 -25.98 -5.47
C GLN A 75 28.74 -27.43 -5.09
N GLY A 76 27.75 -27.61 -4.20
CA GLY A 76 27.27 -28.95 -3.84
C GLY A 76 26.62 -29.70 -5.00
N MET A 77 26.24 -29.03 -6.08
CA MET A 77 25.70 -29.66 -7.28
C MET A 77 26.79 -30.21 -8.20
N GLU A 78 27.91 -29.51 -8.37
CA GLU A 78 29.05 -29.97 -9.18
C GLU A 78 29.65 -31.26 -8.59
N ALA A 79 29.72 -31.38 -7.26
CA ALA A 79 30.24 -32.57 -6.58
C ALA A 79 29.37 -33.84 -6.76
N THR A 80 28.10 -33.71 -7.16
CA THR A 80 27.20 -34.88 -7.30
C THR A 80 27.06 -35.40 -8.73
N GLN A 81 27.80 -34.84 -9.69
CA GLN A 81 27.73 -35.26 -11.09
C GLN A 81 28.86 -36.23 -11.51
N ASP A 82 29.89 -36.41 -10.67
CA ASP A 82 31.07 -37.22 -11.02
C ASP A 82 31.12 -38.65 -10.43
N GLU A 83 30.24 -39.02 -9.49
CA GLU A 83 30.31 -40.36 -8.87
C GLU A 83 29.55 -41.48 -9.59
N ASN A 84 28.93 -41.23 -10.76
CA ASN A 84 28.13 -42.26 -11.46
C ASN A 84 28.55 -42.55 -12.91
N GLN A 85 29.84 -42.38 -13.24
CA GLN A 85 30.44 -42.96 -14.45
C GLN A 85 31.59 -43.93 -14.11
N GLY A 86 31.23 -45.02 -13.42
CA GLY A 86 31.96 -46.28 -13.54
C GLY A 86 31.56 -46.94 -14.87
N GLY A 87 32.35 -46.72 -15.92
CA GLY A 87 32.02 -47.20 -17.26
C GLY A 87 33.15 -47.05 -18.27
N ASP A 88 34.25 -47.74 -17.99
CA ASP A 88 35.14 -48.40 -18.95
C ASP A 88 34.94 -48.05 -20.44
N ARG A 89 35.85 -47.22 -21.01
CA ARG A 89 36.18 -47.26 -22.44
C ARG A 89 37.45 -46.47 -22.77
N LEU A 90 38.52 -47.25 -22.93
CA LEU A 90 39.60 -47.17 -23.92
C LEU A 90 39.67 -45.92 -24.83
N SER A 91 40.89 -45.37 -24.89
CA SER A 91 41.48 -44.51 -25.93
C SER A 91 41.01 -44.82 -27.37
N PRO A 92 41.13 -43.86 -28.31
CA PRO A 92 42.38 -43.83 -29.07
C PRO A 92 42.90 -42.45 -29.48
N ALA A 93 44.19 -42.51 -29.79
CA ALA A 93 45.04 -41.52 -30.43
C ALA A 93 44.45 -40.81 -31.67
N GLY A 94 44.86 -39.54 -31.81
CA GLY A 94 45.45 -39.03 -33.05
C GLY A 94 44.49 -38.58 -34.14
N SER A 95 44.47 -37.27 -34.40
CA SER A 95 44.78 -36.71 -35.73
C SER A 95 44.58 -35.20 -35.74
N GLN A 96 45.70 -34.52 -35.61
CA GLN A 96 45.90 -33.14 -36.00
C GLN A 96 45.88 -33.09 -37.55
N LYS A 97 44.76 -32.65 -38.13
CA LYS A 97 44.67 -32.32 -39.57
C LYS A 97 44.57 -30.81 -39.72
N GLN A 98 45.57 -30.24 -40.38
CA GLN A 98 45.64 -28.85 -40.82
C GLN A 98 44.49 -28.54 -41.80
N PRO A 99 43.92 -27.31 -41.77
CA PRO A 99 42.98 -26.86 -42.79
C PRO A 99 43.74 -26.40 -44.03
N THR A 100 43.54 -27.13 -45.13
CA THR A 100 43.97 -26.74 -46.47
C THR A 100 43.08 -25.62 -46.98
N SER A 101 43.75 -24.54 -47.39
CA SER A 101 43.26 -23.39 -48.14
C SER A 101 42.48 -23.79 -49.40
N THR A 102 41.18 -23.51 -49.42
CA THR A 102 40.39 -23.41 -50.66
C THR A 102 39.33 -22.32 -50.51
N LEU A 103 39.63 -21.14 -51.06
CA LEU A 103 38.68 -20.14 -51.55
C LEU A 103 38.86 -20.09 -53.08
N PRO A 104 37.88 -19.65 -53.90
CA PRO A 104 36.85 -18.67 -53.53
C PRO A 104 35.45 -18.93 -54.13
N SER A 105 34.37 -18.98 -53.33
CA SER A 105 33.01 -18.62 -53.79
C SER A 105 31.93 -18.60 -52.68
N ALA A 106 32.25 -18.16 -51.46
CA ALA A 106 31.27 -18.07 -50.36
C ALA A 106 31.08 -16.65 -49.80
N ARG A 107 31.83 -15.66 -50.31
CA ARG A 107 31.89 -14.31 -49.72
C ARG A 107 30.63 -13.48 -49.97
N SER A 108 29.83 -13.79 -50.99
CA SER A 108 28.63 -13.02 -51.33
C SER A 108 27.37 -13.45 -50.58
N GLN A 109 27.30 -14.68 -50.05
CA GLN A 109 26.15 -15.10 -49.22
C GLN A 109 26.30 -14.61 -47.78
N ALA A 110 27.52 -14.62 -47.24
CA ALA A 110 27.79 -14.13 -45.89
C ALA A 110 27.52 -12.63 -45.70
N SER A 111 27.56 -11.79 -46.75
CA SER A 111 27.20 -10.37 -46.59
C SER A 111 25.69 -10.14 -46.56
N SER A 112 24.91 -10.98 -47.25
CA SER A 112 23.44 -10.90 -47.26
C SER A 112 22.85 -11.25 -45.90
N GLU A 113 23.35 -12.32 -45.27
CA GLU A 113 22.87 -12.77 -43.95
C GLU A 113 23.13 -11.73 -42.85
N VAL A 114 24.28 -11.04 -42.90
CA VAL A 114 24.63 -9.99 -41.95
C VAL A 114 23.75 -8.75 -42.12
N GLU A 115 23.36 -8.41 -43.35
CA GLU A 115 22.43 -7.31 -43.61
C GLU A 115 21.01 -7.62 -43.10
N GLU A 116 20.53 -8.84 -43.30
CA GLU A 116 19.24 -9.31 -42.76
C GLU A 116 19.24 -9.30 -41.22
N GLU A 117 20.34 -9.77 -40.59
CA GLU A 117 20.51 -9.71 -39.14
C GLU A 117 20.51 -8.27 -38.62
N CYS A 118 21.20 -7.35 -39.31
CA CYS A 118 21.18 -5.93 -38.95
C CYS A 118 19.78 -5.32 -39.01
N VAL A 119 18.97 -5.67 -40.01
CA VAL A 119 17.58 -5.21 -40.12
C VAL A 119 16.74 -5.78 -38.98
N LEU A 120 16.89 -7.06 -38.67
CA LEU A 120 16.16 -7.72 -37.59
C LEU A 120 16.51 -7.13 -36.21
N LEU A 121 17.80 -6.86 -35.98
CA LEU A 121 18.29 -6.20 -34.77
C LEU A 121 17.74 -4.77 -34.65
N ARG A 122 17.68 -4.01 -35.74
CA ARG A 122 17.09 -2.66 -35.76
C ARG A 122 15.59 -2.71 -35.42
N ALA A 123 14.84 -3.63 -36.02
CA ALA A 123 13.41 -3.81 -35.72
C ALA A 123 13.19 -4.22 -34.26
N LYS A 124 14.01 -5.13 -33.73
CA LYS A 124 13.95 -5.55 -32.32
C LYS A 124 14.30 -4.39 -31.37
N SER A 125 15.29 -3.58 -31.71
CA SER A 125 15.66 -2.38 -30.95
C SER A 125 14.52 -1.37 -30.90
N GLN A 126 13.87 -1.08 -32.04
CA GLN A 126 12.71 -0.19 -32.10
C GLN A 126 11.53 -0.72 -31.26
N LYS A 127 11.26 -2.03 -31.32
CA LYS A 127 10.22 -2.65 -30.49
C LYS A 127 10.51 -2.52 -28.99
N LEU A 128 11.78 -2.67 -28.58
CA LEU A 128 12.18 -2.48 -27.19
C LEU A 128 12.05 -1.02 -26.77
N GLN A 129 12.44 -0.06 -27.62
CA GLN A 129 12.27 1.37 -27.36
C GLN A 129 10.80 1.74 -27.17
N GLN A 130 9.89 1.22 -28.01
CA GLN A 130 8.44 1.44 -27.85
C GLN A 130 7.92 0.85 -26.54
N ARG A 131 8.41 -0.33 -26.14
CA ARG A 131 8.02 -0.95 -24.87
C ARG A 131 8.54 -0.15 -23.65
N ILE A 132 9.75 0.38 -23.73
CA ILE A 132 10.32 1.27 -22.69
C ILE A 132 9.47 2.53 -22.57
N ALA A 133 9.19 3.22 -23.68
CA ALA A 133 8.35 4.41 -23.68
C ALA A 133 6.94 4.14 -23.10
N GLY A 134 6.35 2.98 -23.40
CA GLY A 134 5.08 2.56 -22.82
C GLY A 134 5.15 2.33 -21.30
N LEU A 135 6.23 1.71 -20.82
CA LEU A 135 6.46 1.48 -19.39
C LEU A 135 6.73 2.79 -18.63
N GLU A 136 7.47 3.73 -19.23
CA GLU A 136 7.69 5.06 -18.68
C GLU A 136 6.38 5.85 -18.56
N ALA A 137 5.51 5.79 -19.56
CA ALA A 137 4.19 6.42 -19.50
C ALA A 137 3.30 5.81 -18.40
N ILE A 138 3.34 4.48 -18.23
CA ILE A 138 2.62 3.80 -17.14
C ILE A 138 3.18 4.22 -15.77
N SER A 139 4.51 4.24 -15.63
CA SER A 139 5.19 4.69 -14.42
C SER A 139 4.81 6.12 -14.05
N GLY A 140 4.83 7.05 -15.01
CA GLY A 140 4.41 8.44 -14.79
C GLY A 140 2.94 8.58 -14.37
N ARG A 141 2.02 7.77 -14.93
CA ARG A 141 0.63 7.74 -14.47
C ARG A 141 0.50 7.28 -13.02
N ARG A 142 1.22 6.20 -12.66
CA ARG A 142 1.22 5.67 -11.29
C ARG A 142 1.79 6.69 -10.31
N GLU A 143 2.86 7.40 -10.66
CA GLU A 143 3.44 8.45 -9.84
C GLU A 143 2.46 9.62 -9.61
N LYS A 144 1.75 10.06 -10.67
CA LYS A 144 0.69 11.07 -10.54
C LYS A 144 -0.43 10.61 -9.61
N GLN A 145 -0.88 9.37 -9.72
CA GLN A 145 -1.90 8.80 -8.82
C GLN A 145 -1.40 8.74 -7.36
N MET A 146 -0.18 8.27 -7.15
CA MET A 146 0.45 8.22 -5.83
C MET A 146 0.55 9.62 -5.20
N LYS A 147 0.95 10.63 -5.99
CA LYS A 147 0.98 12.03 -5.54
C LYS A 147 -0.41 12.57 -5.18
N LYS A 148 -1.46 12.18 -5.93
CA LYS A 148 -2.86 12.52 -5.59
C LYS A 148 -3.27 11.87 -4.26
N LEU A 149 -2.92 10.61 -4.03
CA LEU A 149 -3.21 9.91 -2.77
C LEU A 149 -2.48 10.55 -1.58
N LEU A 150 -1.19 10.87 -1.72
CA LEU A 150 -0.42 11.54 -0.67
C LEU A 150 -1.02 12.90 -0.28
N LYS A 151 -1.50 13.69 -1.25
CA LYS A 151 -2.21 14.96 -0.96
C LYS A 151 -3.52 14.74 -0.19
N ARG A 152 -4.28 13.70 -0.52
CA ARG A 152 -5.52 13.37 0.20
C ARG A 152 -5.21 12.93 1.63
N LEU A 153 -4.15 12.15 1.81
CA LEU A 153 -3.68 11.73 3.13
C LEU A 153 -3.26 12.93 3.98
N ASP A 154 -2.49 13.86 3.40
CA ASP A 154 -2.08 15.11 4.06
C ASP A 154 -3.30 15.97 4.49
N GLY A 155 -4.30 16.11 3.61
CA GLY A 155 -5.55 16.79 3.96
C GLY A 155 -6.33 16.10 5.08
N ALA A 156 -6.40 14.76 5.07
CA ALA A 156 -7.04 14.00 6.15
C ALA A 156 -6.29 14.13 7.49
N MET A 157 -4.96 14.19 7.45
CA MET A 157 -4.12 14.40 8.63
C MET A 157 -4.35 15.79 9.24
N GLN A 158 -4.40 16.84 8.41
CA GLN A 158 -4.73 18.20 8.85
C GLN A 158 -6.13 18.30 9.47
N MET A 159 -7.11 17.55 8.94
CA MET A 159 -8.45 17.48 9.53
C MET A 159 -8.45 16.80 10.91
N LEU A 160 -7.64 15.74 11.09
CA LEU A 160 -7.50 15.08 12.39
C LEU A 160 -6.85 16.00 13.43
N ASP A 161 -5.83 16.75 13.04
CA ASP A 161 -5.21 17.76 13.91
C ASP A 161 -6.22 18.82 14.33
N ALA A 162 -7.04 19.32 13.40
CA ALA A 162 -8.10 20.29 13.71
C ALA A 162 -9.18 19.71 14.66
N LEU A 163 -9.54 18.43 14.50
CA LEU A 163 -10.46 17.75 15.42
C LEU A 163 -9.85 17.57 16.80
N GLN A 164 -8.56 17.25 16.89
CA GLN A 164 -7.84 17.15 18.17
C GLN A 164 -7.83 18.49 18.90
N ASP A 165 -7.56 19.58 18.18
CA ASP A 165 -7.62 20.95 18.73
C ASP A 165 -9.02 21.30 19.22
N MET A 166 -10.05 20.99 18.44
CA MET A 166 -11.44 21.21 18.82
C MET A 166 -11.81 20.44 20.09
N CYS A 167 -11.44 19.15 20.19
CA CYS A 167 -11.65 18.34 21.40
C CYS A 167 -10.91 18.94 22.60
N GLY A 168 -9.70 19.48 22.40
CA GLY A 168 -8.95 20.21 23.43
C GLY A 168 -9.67 21.47 23.91
N GLN A 169 -10.24 22.25 22.99
CA GLN A 169 -11.04 23.43 23.33
C GLN A 169 -12.33 23.06 24.04
N GLN A 170 -13.04 22.01 23.60
CA GLN A 170 -14.25 21.51 24.25
C GLN A 170 -13.99 21.08 25.69
N ARG A 171 -12.89 20.37 25.96
CA ARG A 171 -12.49 20.02 27.35
C ARG A 171 -12.32 21.26 28.23
N LYS A 172 -11.70 22.33 27.71
CA LYS A 172 -11.55 23.60 28.44
C LYS A 172 -12.90 24.26 28.72
N VAL A 173 -13.82 24.26 27.75
CA VAL A 173 -15.17 24.81 27.93
C VAL A 173 -15.94 24.02 28.98
N ILE A 174 -15.91 22.68 28.92
CA ILE A 174 -16.58 21.81 29.91
C ILE A 174 -16.01 22.07 31.30
N SER A 175 -14.68 22.15 31.45
CA SER A 175 -14.04 22.45 32.75
C SER A 175 -14.45 23.83 33.28
N ALA A 176 -14.49 24.86 32.41
CA ALA A 176 -14.96 26.19 32.81
C ALA A 176 -16.45 26.18 33.22
N GLN A 177 -17.29 25.42 32.51
CA GLN A 177 -18.71 25.24 32.85
C GLN A 177 -18.88 24.53 34.19
N GLN A 178 -18.10 23.48 34.47
CA GLN A 178 -18.10 22.79 35.76
C GLN A 178 -17.75 23.75 36.91
N ILE A 179 -16.70 24.56 36.74
CA ILE A 179 -16.32 25.57 37.73
C ILE A 179 -17.44 26.61 37.94
N ALA A 180 -18.07 27.08 36.85
CA ALA A 180 -19.18 28.03 36.94
C ALA A 180 -20.40 27.44 37.65
N ILE A 181 -20.75 26.18 37.39
CA ILE A 181 -21.84 25.49 38.07
C ILE A 181 -21.55 25.37 39.57
N LEU A 182 -20.33 24.98 39.94
CA LEU A 182 -19.93 24.90 41.35
C LEU A 182 -20.02 26.27 42.04
N ALA A 183 -19.53 27.34 41.42
CA ALA A 183 -19.64 28.69 41.96
C ALA A 183 -21.11 29.14 42.13
N LEU A 184 -21.99 28.83 41.17
CA LEU A 184 -23.41 29.15 41.26
C LEU A 184 -24.13 28.35 42.35
N LYS A 185 -23.71 27.10 42.60
CA LYS A 185 -24.20 26.30 43.73
C LYS A 185 -23.79 26.93 45.06
N ASP A 186 -22.53 27.36 45.19
CA ASP A 186 -22.02 28.00 46.40
C ASP A 186 -22.72 29.34 46.70
N GLU A 187 -23.16 30.07 45.68
CA GLU A 187 -23.91 31.33 45.81
C GLU A 187 -25.39 31.13 46.21
N GLY A 188 -25.88 29.89 46.30
CA GLY A 188 -27.31 29.60 46.56
C GLY A 188 -28.24 30.05 45.44
N ALA A 189 -27.70 30.30 44.23
CA ALA A 189 -28.49 30.69 43.07
C ALA A 189 -29.22 29.50 42.42
N ILE A 190 -28.73 28.29 42.71
CA ILE A 190 -29.36 27.03 42.34
C ILE A 190 -29.77 26.39 43.67
N ASP A 191 -30.95 26.75 44.18
CA ASP A 191 -31.58 25.96 45.23
C ASP A 191 -31.71 24.54 44.68
N GLU A 192 -31.19 23.55 45.41
CA GLU A 192 -31.45 22.13 45.19
C GLU A 192 -32.94 21.88 45.46
N ALA A 193 -33.79 22.40 44.58
CA ALA A 193 -35.22 22.27 44.64
C ALA A 193 -35.55 20.82 44.30
N GLU A 194 -35.65 20.02 45.35
CA GLU A 194 -36.29 18.70 45.39
C GLU A 194 -35.69 17.70 44.38
N GLU A 195 -34.58 17.07 44.76
CA GLU A 195 -34.51 15.62 44.55
C GLU A 195 -35.67 15.02 45.36
N GLY A 196 -36.81 14.85 44.70
CA GLY A 196 -37.97 14.19 45.25
C GLY A 196 -37.58 12.80 45.73
N ASP A 197 -37.50 12.67 47.05
CA ASP A 197 -38.22 11.67 47.85
C ASP A 197 -38.97 10.62 47.01
N ASN A 198 -38.20 9.70 46.43
CA ASN A 198 -38.69 8.38 46.03
C ASN A 198 -38.23 7.42 47.13
N ASP A 199 -38.92 7.57 48.25
CA ASP A 199 -39.09 6.55 49.27
C ASP A 199 -39.86 5.38 48.62
N ASP A 200 -39.14 4.33 48.20
CA ASP A 200 -39.71 2.99 48.04
C ASP A 200 -38.62 1.93 48.30
N GLU A 201 -38.40 1.73 49.60
CA GLU A 201 -38.17 0.47 50.32
C GLU A 201 -37.28 -0.65 49.72
N ALA A 202 -36.28 -0.98 50.56
CA ALA A 202 -35.82 -2.32 50.92
C ALA A 202 -34.97 -3.12 49.92
N ASP A 203 -33.66 -3.18 50.17
CA ASP A 203 -33.09 -4.43 50.70
C ASP A 203 -31.76 -4.17 51.43
N GLU A 204 -31.73 -4.63 52.68
CA GLU A 204 -30.53 -4.70 53.53
C GLU A 204 -29.68 -5.90 53.11
N ALA A 205 -28.39 -5.72 52.83
CA ALA A 205 -27.40 -6.75 53.06
C ALA A 205 -25.96 -6.20 53.04
N GLU A 206 -25.50 -5.94 54.27
CA GLU A 206 -24.14 -6.18 54.79
C GLU A 206 -22.94 -5.40 54.21
N GLU A 207 -22.45 -4.53 55.09
CA GLU A 207 -21.06 -4.11 55.27
C GLU A 207 -20.09 -5.30 55.23
N GLU A 208 -18.95 -5.15 54.53
CA GLU A 208 -17.66 -5.34 55.18
C GLU A 208 -16.63 -4.33 54.68
N GLU A 209 -16.01 -3.71 55.68
CA GLU A 209 -14.84 -2.83 55.76
C GLU A 209 -13.62 -3.40 54.99
N ASP A 210 -12.94 -2.57 54.19
CA ASP A 210 -11.63 -1.95 54.54
C ASP A 210 -10.45 -2.83 54.08
N ASP A 211 -9.64 -2.35 53.12
CA ASP A 211 -8.23 -2.01 53.36
C ASP A 211 -7.44 -1.75 52.05
N GLU A 212 -6.57 -0.74 52.16
CA GLU A 212 -5.31 -0.50 51.44
C GLU A 212 -5.29 -0.02 49.96
N GLU A 213 -5.06 1.29 49.85
CA GLU A 213 -4.04 1.97 49.03
C GLU A 213 -3.28 1.14 47.98
N GLU A 214 -3.57 1.36 46.69
CA GLU A 214 -2.52 1.47 45.66
C GLU A 214 -2.86 2.61 44.69
N GLU A 215 -2.10 3.69 44.79
CA GLU A 215 -1.92 4.66 43.71
C GLU A 215 -1.27 3.95 42.52
N ASP A 216 -2.04 3.64 41.49
CA ASP A 216 -1.48 3.49 40.15
C ASP A 216 -2.39 4.06 39.06
N ALA A 217 -1.77 4.86 38.20
CA ALA A 217 -2.38 5.73 37.21
C ALA A 217 -3.36 5.02 36.26
N GLU A 218 -4.65 5.32 36.38
CA GLU A 218 -5.65 4.97 35.37
C GLU A 218 -5.48 5.84 34.12
N VAL A 219 -4.85 5.25 33.11
CA VAL A 219 -5.03 5.62 31.71
C VAL A 219 -6.51 5.37 31.35
N PRO A 220 -7.26 6.33 30.79
CA PRO A 220 -8.63 6.08 30.36
C PRO A 220 -8.60 5.17 29.13
N GLN A 221 -8.65 3.87 29.36
CA GLN A 221 -9.04 2.90 28.34
C GLN A 221 -10.47 3.22 27.95
N GLY A 222 -10.64 3.72 26.72
CA GLY A 222 -11.94 3.85 26.08
C GLY A 222 -12.64 2.50 26.09
N GLY A 223 -13.60 2.37 27.02
CA GLY A 223 -14.43 1.19 27.18
C GLY A 223 -15.26 0.93 25.94
N ALA A 224 -14.72 0.13 25.02
CA ALA A 224 -15.54 -0.72 24.19
C ALA A 224 -16.22 -1.72 25.13
N ARG A 225 -17.47 -1.40 25.52
CA ARG A 225 -18.31 -2.33 26.28
C ARG A 225 -18.30 -3.70 25.56
N PRO A 226 -18.05 -4.80 26.27
CA PRO A 226 -18.22 -6.14 25.72
C PRO A 226 -19.62 -6.25 25.12
N PHE A 227 -19.70 -6.76 23.89
CA PHE A 227 -20.96 -6.99 23.20
C PHE A 227 -21.78 -8.00 23.99
N ASP A 228 -22.84 -7.53 24.66
CA ASP A 228 -23.77 -8.36 25.39
C ASP A 228 -24.90 -8.80 24.43
N PRO A 229 -24.94 -10.09 24.01
CA PRO A 229 -25.86 -10.56 22.99
C PRO A 229 -27.34 -10.60 23.45
N GLU A 230 -27.63 -10.47 24.75
CA GLU A 230 -29.00 -10.61 25.29
C GLU A 230 -29.72 -9.28 25.52
N ALA A 231 -29.07 -8.14 25.27
CA ALA A 231 -29.72 -6.83 25.42
C ALA A 231 -30.86 -6.65 24.38
N PRO A 232 -32.10 -6.32 24.79
CA PRO A 232 -33.22 -6.09 23.88
C PRO A 232 -32.98 -4.82 23.04
N GLY A 233 -32.33 -4.99 21.90
CA GLY A 233 -31.83 -3.93 21.03
C GLY A 233 -30.64 -4.38 20.16
N SER A 234 -29.91 -5.41 20.59
CA SER A 234 -28.79 -6.01 19.87
C SER A 234 -29.22 -6.61 18.53
N GLU A 235 -30.41 -7.23 18.45
CA GLU A 235 -30.93 -7.85 17.23
C GLU A 235 -31.19 -6.83 16.11
N GLN A 236 -31.71 -5.64 16.46
CA GLN A 236 -31.90 -4.55 15.48
C GLN A 236 -30.56 -4.01 14.99
N GLN A 237 -29.56 -3.92 15.87
CA GLN A 237 -28.23 -3.47 15.54
C GLN A 237 -27.48 -4.48 14.66
N ILE A 238 -27.65 -5.78 14.92
CA ILE A 238 -27.12 -6.87 14.08
C ILE A 238 -27.78 -6.86 12.70
N MET A 239 -29.10 -6.69 12.61
CA MET A 239 -29.80 -6.55 11.32
C MET A 239 -29.35 -5.31 10.55
N ALA A 240 -29.08 -4.18 11.23
CA ALA A 240 -28.55 -2.99 10.60
C ALA A 240 -27.15 -3.21 10.02
N LEU A 241 -26.27 -3.90 10.76
CA LEU A 241 -24.92 -4.26 10.29
C LEU A 241 -24.96 -5.23 9.11
N LEU A 242 -25.84 -6.24 9.14
CA LEU A 242 -26.04 -7.17 8.02
C LEU A 242 -26.53 -6.44 6.77
N LYS A 243 -27.49 -5.53 6.93
CA LYS A 243 -27.98 -4.70 5.81
C LYS A 243 -26.88 -3.81 5.24
N GLN A 244 -26.04 -3.22 6.09
CA GLN A 244 -24.90 -2.43 5.66
C GLN A 244 -23.86 -3.28 4.92
N ALA A 245 -23.60 -4.50 5.38
CA ALA A 245 -22.69 -5.43 4.71
C ALA A 245 -23.21 -5.83 3.31
N ASP A 246 -24.50 -6.12 3.17
CA ASP A 246 -25.15 -6.43 1.88
C ASP A 246 -25.11 -5.24 0.91
N GLU A 247 -25.27 -4.01 1.41
CA GLU A 247 -25.15 -2.79 0.59
C GLU A 247 -23.70 -2.59 0.09
N MET A 248 -22.71 -2.82 0.95
CA MET A 248 -21.30 -2.76 0.56
C MET A 248 -20.92 -3.85 -0.46
N GLU A 249 -21.40 -5.08 -0.28
CA GLU A 249 -21.13 -6.15 -1.24
C GLU A 249 -21.75 -5.85 -2.61
N ARG A 250 -22.98 -5.30 -2.62
CA ARG A 250 -23.65 -4.88 -3.87
C ARG A 250 -22.90 -3.73 -4.55
N ALA A 251 -22.38 -2.77 -3.79
CA ALA A 251 -21.56 -1.69 -4.34
C ALA A 251 -20.23 -2.21 -4.92
N LEU A 252 -19.55 -3.14 -4.24
CA LEU A 252 -18.30 -3.74 -4.72
C LEU A 252 -18.53 -4.52 -6.02
N ARG A 253 -19.61 -5.32 -6.13
CA ARG A 253 -19.95 -6.00 -7.38
C ARG A 253 -20.26 -5.03 -8.52
N GLN A 254 -20.84 -3.87 -8.21
CA GLN A 254 -21.10 -2.85 -9.22
C GLN A 254 -19.79 -2.21 -9.71
N ILE A 255 -18.84 -1.96 -8.80
CA ILE A 255 -17.49 -1.46 -9.16
C ILE A 255 -16.74 -2.50 -10.00
N GLU A 256 -16.76 -3.77 -9.62
CA GLU A 256 -16.12 -4.87 -10.36
C GLU A 256 -16.76 -5.04 -11.75
N ALA A 257 -18.08 -4.92 -11.86
CA ALA A 257 -18.78 -4.92 -13.14
C ALA A 257 -18.41 -3.71 -14.02
N MET A 258 -18.24 -2.52 -13.43
CA MET A 258 -17.81 -1.32 -14.15
C MET A 258 -16.33 -1.37 -14.56
N GLU A 259 -15.46 -2.01 -13.77
CA GLU A 259 -14.07 -2.26 -14.10
C GLU A 259 -13.95 -3.28 -15.24
N SER A 260 -14.69 -4.39 -15.15
CA SER A 260 -14.77 -5.42 -16.19
C SER A 260 -15.35 -4.90 -17.51
N ALA A 261 -16.33 -3.98 -17.44
CA ALA A 261 -16.90 -3.29 -18.61
C ALA A 261 -15.98 -2.20 -19.19
N GLY A 262 -14.83 -1.91 -18.59
CA GLY A 262 -13.88 -0.90 -19.08
C GLY A 262 -14.32 0.56 -18.90
N ILE A 263 -15.49 0.81 -18.30
CA ILE A 263 -16.12 2.14 -18.17
C ILE A 263 -15.29 3.05 -17.24
N LEU A 264 -14.67 2.48 -16.20
CA LEU A 264 -13.80 3.25 -15.30
C LEU A 264 -12.47 3.68 -15.95
N ASN A 265 -12.04 2.99 -17.02
CA ASN A 265 -10.78 3.29 -17.70
C ASN A 265 -10.95 4.38 -18.78
N GLU A 266 -12.14 4.46 -19.41
CA GLU A 266 -12.44 5.49 -20.43
C GLU A 266 -12.87 6.82 -19.80
N ASN A 267 -13.68 6.83 -18.74
CA ASN A 267 -14.09 8.08 -18.07
C ASN A 267 -12.91 8.80 -17.38
N PHE A 268 -11.89 8.07 -16.93
CA PHE A 268 -10.70 8.69 -16.32
C PHE A 268 -9.81 9.40 -17.35
N MET A 269 -9.86 9.01 -18.63
CA MET A 269 -9.16 9.71 -19.71
C MET A 269 -9.86 11.00 -20.15
N GLN A 270 -11.20 11.09 -20.05
CA GLN A 270 -11.92 12.34 -20.35
C GLN A 270 -11.80 13.36 -19.21
N ALA A 271 -11.80 12.94 -17.94
CA ALA A 271 -11.64 13.86 -16.81
C ALA A 271 -10.23 14.48 -16.70
N ASP A 272 -9.18 13.78 -17.14
CA ASP A 272 -7.81 14.35 -17.19
C ASP A 272 -7.63 15.34 -18.38
N GLN A 273 -8.57 15.42 -19.34
CA GLN A 273 -8.52 16.40 -20.44
C GLN A 273 -9.15 17.75 -20.09
N GLU A 274 -10.07 17.79 -19.11
CA GLU A 274 -10.65 19.04 -18.61
C GLU A 274 -9.86 19.63 -17.43
N ALA A 275 -9.13 18.81 -16.66
CA ALA A 275 -8.31 19.29 -15.54
C ALA A 275 -6.94 19.90 -15.94
N ASP A 276 -6.54 19.80 -17.21
CA ASP A 276 -5.30 20.38 -17.76
C ASP A 276 -5.55 21.63 -18.62
N GLN A 277 -6.82 22.04 -18.79
CA GLN A 277 -7.12 23.45 -19.09
C GLN A 277 -6.99 24.22 -17.78
N GLY A 278 -5.75 24.53 -17.41
CA GLY A 278 -5.48 25.30 -16.20
C GLY A 278 -6.37 26.54 -16.16
N GLU A 279 -7.24 26.63 -15.13
CA GLU A 279 -7.94 27.87 -14.80
C GLU A 279 -6.89 28.98 -14.86
N SER A 280 -7.13 29.97 -15.72
CA SER A 280 -6.20 31.07 -15.89
C SER A 280 -5.97 31.69 -14.52
N VAL A 281 -4.73 32.12 -14.22
CA VAL A 281 -4.42 32.85 -12.98
C VAL A 281 -5.40 34.02 -12.76
N GLU A 282 -5.94 34.58 -13.84
CA GLU A 282 -6.95 35.62 -13.83
C GLU A 282 -8.35 35.13 -13.38
N GLU A 283 -8.75 33.90 -13.73
CA GLU A 283 -9.98 33.28 -13.23
C GLU A 283 -9.87 32.94 -11.74
N ILE A 284 -8.70 32.45 -11.30
CA ILE A 284 -8.42 32.20 -9.89
C ILE A 284 -8.50 33.50 -9.09
N LEU A 285 -7.92 34.60 -9.60
CA LEU A 285 -7.99 35.92 -8.99
C LEU A 285 -9.44 36.46 -8.94
N ASN A 286 -10.22 36.27 -10.00
CA ASN A 286 -11.63 36.68 -10.02
C ASN A 286 -12.48 35.88 -9.02
N ARG A 287 -12.22 34.58 -8.89
CA ARG A 287 -12.87 33.72 -7.90
C ARG A 287 -12.50 34.16 -6.49
N PHE A 288 -11.23 34.47 -6.24
CA PHE A 288 -10.77 34.98 -4.94
C PHE A 288 -11.46 36.31 -4.56
N ASN A 289 -11.52 37.27 -5.49
CA ASN A 289 -12.23 38.53 -5.28
C ASN A 289 -13.74 38.36 -5.02
N THR A 290 -14.36 37.35 -5.62
CA THR A 290 -15.77 37.04 -5.40
C THR A 290 -15.99 36.49 -3.98
N LEU A 291 -15.12 35.57 -3.55
CA LEU A 291 -15.16 35.01 -2.20
C LEU A 291 -14.87 36.05 -1.12
N GLU A 292 -13.96 37.00 -1.35
CA GLU A 292 -13.75 38.12 -0.41
C GLU A 292 -15.00 38.98 -0.24
N LYS A 293 -15.72 39.26 -1.34
CA LYS A 293 -16.99 40.01 -1.27
C LYS A 293 -18.08 39.26 -0.52
N GLU A 294 -18.18 37.95 -0.75
CA GLU A 294 -19.14 37.10 -0.02
C GLU A 294 -18.79 37.02 1.47
N LYS A 295 -17.51 36.87 1.81
CA LYS A 295 -17.03 36.89 3.18
C LYS A 295 -17.40 38.20 3.88
N ALA A 296 -17.16 39.35 3.25
CA ALA A 296 -17.53 40.65 3.82
C ALA A 296 -19.05 40.76 4.06
N LYS A 297 -19.86 40.23 3.15
CA LYS A 297 -21.32 40.19 3.29
C LYS A 297 -21.76 39.31 4.46
N PHE A 298 -21.12 38.16 4.66
CA PHE A 298 -21.38 37.29 5.80
C PHE A 298 -20.96 37.94 7.12
N GLU A 299 -19.79 38.58 7.19
CA GLU A 299 -19.35 39.31 8.38
C GLU A 299 -20.32 40.43 8.75
N GLU A 300 -20.85 41.15 7.76
CA GLU A 300 -21.86 42.18 8.00
C GLU A 300 -23.19 41.60 8.50
N MET A 301 -23.63 40.48 7.95
CA MET A 301 -24.84 39.78 8.41
C MET A 301 -24.70 39.29 9.86
N VAL A 302 -23.54 38.74 10.22
CA VAL A 302 -23.24 38.31 11.59
C VAL A 302 -23.24 39.50 12.55
N ARG A 303 -22.62 40.62 12.15
CA ARG A 303 -22.60 41.86 12.93
C ARG A 303 -24.01 42.40 13.18
N GLN A 304 -24.88 42.40 12.16
CA GLN A 304 -26.29 42.81 12.31
C GLN A 304 -27.06 41.87 13.25
N ALA A 305 -26.85 40.55 13.17
CA ALA A 305 -27.49 39.59 14.05
C ALA A 305 -27.08 39.76 15.53
N GLN A 306 -25.82 40.11 15.78
CA GLN A 306 -25.32 40.40 17.14
C GLN A 306 -25.89 41.70 17.71
N GLN A 307 -26.03 42.74 16.88
CA GLN A 307 -26.65 44.01 17.27
C GLN A 307 -28.16 43.88 17.50
N GLY A 308 -28.85 43.04 16.73
CA GLY A 308 -30.28 42.76 16.95
C GLY A 308 -30.57 41.99 18.24
N ARG A 309 -29.65 41.13 18.69
CA ARG A 309 -29.79 40.38 19.96
C ARG A 309 -29.52 41.21 21.22
N SER A 310 -28.85 42.34 21.11
CA SER A 310 -28.52 43.22 22.25
C SER A 310 -29.56 44.33 22.47
N ALA A 311 -30.59 44.41 21.63
CA ALA A 311 -31.69 45.37 21.71
C ALA A 311 -33.01 44.76 22.23
N HIS A 312 -33.00 43.49 22.63
CA HIS A 312 -34.10 42.77 23.29
C HIS A 312 -33.62 42.27 24.65
#